data_AF-A0A3N4H1K6-F1
#
_entry.id   AF-A0A3N4H1K6-F1
#
_cell.length_a   1.000
_cell.length_b   1.000
_cell.length_c   1.000
_cell.angle_alpha   90.00
_cell.angle_beta   90.00
_cell.angle_gamma   90.00
#
_symmetry.space_group_name_H-M   'P 1'
#
loop_
_entity.id
_entity.type
_entity.pdbx_description
1 polymer ?
#
loop_
_entity_poly.entity_id
_entity_poly.type
_entity_poly.pdbx_seq_one_letter_code
_entity_poly.pdbx_strand_id
1 'polypeptide(L)'
;MERRYYSNELKDKAVQMYLDGKTSPQIAKEFDLPNPDMVRKWVQIWRKENSVPAENYRRSGIAVEVDEKMRLLNKIERVEHERDHLLMTLKLVCTGDIEGWEELLSFMKNKN
;
A
#
# COMPACT_ATOMS: atom_id res chain seq x y z
N MET A 1 -29.18 0.70 -36.06
CA MET A 1 -28.81 0.51 -34.65
C MET A 1 -29.50 1.60 -33.84
N GLU A 2 -30.46 1.23 -32.98
CA GLU A 2 -31.11 2.19 -32.08
C GLU A 2 -30.09 2.72 -31.06
N ARG A 3 -30.01 4.05 -30.91
CA ARG A 3 -29.23 4.65 -29.82
C ARG A 3 -30.00 4.44 -28.53
N ARG A 4 -29.61 3.42 -27.74
CA ARG A 4 -30.07 3.28 -26.36
C ARG A 4 -29.65 4.53 -25.58
N TYR A 5 -30.63 5.31 -25.14
CA TYR A 5 -30.42 6.45 -24.28
C TYR A 5 -30.52 6.00 -22.83
N TYR A 6 -29.48 6.25 -22.04
CA TYR A 6 -29.48 5.94 -20.61
C TYR A 6 -29.76 7.22 -19.84
N SER A 7 -30.66 7.15 -18.85
CA SER A 7 -30.96 8.27 -17.97
C SER A 7 -29.71 8.70 -17.20
N ASN A 8 -29.65 9.98 -16.82
CA ASN A 8 -28.52 10.48 -16.03
C ASN A 8 -28.45 9.79 -14.67
N GLU A 9 -29.59 9.51 -14.04
CA GLU A 9 -29.67 8.74 -12.79
C GLU A 9 -28.98 7.37 -12.87
N LEU A 10 -29.15 6.65 -13.99
CA LEU A 10 -28.49 5.36 -14.20
C LEU A 10 -26.97 5.54 -14.33
N LYS A 11 -26.52 6.57 -15.06
CA LYS A 11 -25.09 6.88 -15.22
C LYS A 11 -24.47 7.25 -13.88
N ASP A 12 -25.14 8.08 -13.09
CA ASP A 12 -24.67 8.51 -11.76
C ASP A 12 -24.56 7.31 -10.82
N LYS A 13 -25.57 6.43 -10.81
CA LYS A 13 -25.54 5.19 -10.02
C LYS A 13 -24.39 4.27 -10.46
N ALA A 14 -24.18 4.11 -11.77
CA ALA A 14 -23.08 3.31 -12.30
C ALA A 14 -21.70 3.89 -11.94
N VAL A 15 -21.56 5.22 -11.93
CA VAL A 15 -20.33 5.88 -11.48
C VAL A 15 -20.12 5.69 -9.97
N GLN A 16 -21.15 5.86 -9.15
CA GLN A 16 -21.04 5.64 -7.69
C GLN A 16 -20.58 4.22 -7.38
N MET A 17 -21.18 3.21 -8.03
CA MET A 17 -20.78 1.81 -7.84
C MET A 17 -19.34 1.54 -8.27
N TYR A 18 -18.84 2.26 -9.28
CA TYR A 18 -17.44 2.20 -9.69
C TYR A 18 -16.52 2.83 -8.63
N LEU A 19 -16.92 3.95 -8.02
CA LEU A 19 -16.20 4.58 -6.92
C LEU A 19 -16.18 3.71 -5.66
N ASP A 20 -17.25 2.95 -5.42
CA ASP A 20 -17.35 1.97 -4.33
C ASP A 20 -16.49 0.70 -4.58
N GLY A 21 -15.75 0.65 -5.69
CA GLY A 21 -14.78 -0.41 -5.98
C GLY A 21 -15.30 -1.55 -6.87
N LYS A 22 -16.55 -1.50 -7.37
CA LYS A 22 -17.02 -2.48 -8.36
C LYS A 22 -16.34 -2.27 -9.71
N THR A 23 -16.05 -3.36 -10.40
CA THR A 23 -15.43 -3.31 -11.72
C THR A 23 -16.45 -3.01 -12.83
N SER A 24 -16.01 -2.39 -13.92
CA SER A 24 -16.88 -2.07 -15.07
C SER A 24 -17.66 -3.29 -15.62
N PRO A 25 -17.11 -4.51 -15.70
CA PRO A 25 -17.87 -5.70 -16.09
C PRO A 25 -18.97 -6.09 -15.10
N GLN A 26 -18.72 -5.98 -13.78
CA GLN A 26 -19.73 -6.26 -12.77
C GLN A 26 -20.90 -5.28 -12.86
N ILE A 27 -20.59 -3.98 -13.02
CA ILE A 27 -21.59 -2.92 -13.16
C ILE A 27 -22.39 -3.10 -14.46
N ALA A 28 -21.73 -3.45 -15.56
CA ALA A 28 -22.40 -3.72 -16.82
C ALA A 28 -23.36 -4.91 -16.73
N LYS A 29 -22.97 -5.97 -16.01
CA LYS A 29 -23.86 -7.11 -15.76
C LYS A 29 -25.06 -6.72 -14.90
N GLU A 30 -24.88 -5.86 -13.91
CA GLU A 30 -25.94 -5.42 -12.98
C GLU A 30 -26.98 -4.50 -13.66
N PHE A 31 -26.54 -3.70 -14.64
CA PHE A 31 -27.42 -2.81 -15.42
C PHE A 31 -27.79 -3.35 -16.82
N ASP A 32 -27.50 -4.62 -17.10
CA ASP A 32 -27.70 -5.27 -18.41
C ASP A 32 -27.15 -4.43 -19.59
N LEU A 33 -25.97 -3.85 -19.38
CA LEU A 33 -25.30 -3.03 -20.38
C LEU A 33 -24.62 -3.93 -21.42
N PRO A 34 -24.74 -3.60 -22.71
CA PRO A 34 -24.18 -4.41 -23.78
C PRO A 34 -22.64 -4.37 -23.83
N ASN A 35 -22.01 -3.33 -23.24
CA ASN A 35 -20.56 -3.21 -23.21
C ASN A 35 -20.08 -2.56 -21.89
N PRO A 36 -19.17 -3.21 -21.13
CA PRO A 36 -18.47 -2.64 -19.98
C PRO A 36 -17.76 -1.30 -20.24
N ASP A 37 -17.34 -1.02 -21.47
CA ASP A 37 -16.72 0.25 -21.86
C ASP A 37 -17.66 1.45 -21.71
N MET A 38 -18.98 1.23 -21.68
CA MET A 38 -19.95 2.30 -21.41
C MET A 38 -19.76 2.87 -20.01
N VAL A 39 -19.56 2.01 -19.02
CA VAL A 39 -19.29 2.41 -17.63
C VAL A 39 -17.98 3.19 -17.56
N ARG A 40 -16.94 2.74 -18.27
CA ARG A 40 -15.64 3.45 -18.33
C ARG A 40 -15.79 4.87 -18.90
N LYS A 41 -16.59 5.04 -19.95
CA LYS A 41 -16.88 6.35 -20.55
C LYS A 41 -17.62 7.27 -19.57
N TRP A 42 -18.61 6.77 -18.85
CA TRP A 42 -19.34 7.56 -17.86
C TRP A 42 -18.44 8.02 -16.71
N VAL A 43 -17.60 7.12 -16.19
CA VAL A 43 -16.60 7.45 -15.16
C VAL A 43 -15.61 8.50 -15.67
N GLN A 44 -15.17 8.40 -16.92
CA GLN A 44 -14.26 9.39 -17.52
C GLN A 44 -14.90 10.77 -17.63
N ILE A 45 -16.17 10.84 -18.03
CA ILE A 45 -16.93 12.10 -18.10
C ILE A 45 -17.07 12.71 -16.70
N TRP A 46 -17.52 11.90 -15.73
CA TRP A 46 -17.66 12.34 -14.34
C TRP A 46 -16.35 12.86 -13.76
N ARG A 47 -15.22 12.19 -14.02
CA ARG A 47 -13.89 12.63 -13.57
C ARG A 47 -13.48 13.97 -14.18
N LYS A 48 -13.79 14.18 -15.47
CA LYS A 48 -13.52 15.44 -16.16
C LYS A 48 -14.34 16.59 -15.56
N GLU A 49 -15.62 16.34 -15.27
CA GLU A 49 -16.51 17.32 -14.64
C GLU A 49 -16.07 17.67 -13.22
N ASN A 50 -15.54 16.70 -12.47
CA ASN A 50 -15.05 16.88 -11.10
C ASN A 50 -13.56 17.21 -11.01
N SER A 51 -12.89 17.51 -12.13
CA SER A 51 -11.46 17.87 -12.20
C SER A 51 -10.51 16.87 -11.51
N VAL A 52 -10.84 15.58 -11.54
CA VAL A 52 -9.99 14.52 -10.97
C VAL A 52 -8.79 14.27 -11.89
N PRO A 53 -7.53 14.38 -11.41
CA PRO A 53 -6.35 14.19 -12.23
C PRO A 53 -6.28 12.79 -12.85
N ALA A 54 -5.89 12.72 -14.14
CA ALA A 54 -5.76 11.46 -14.86
C ALA A 54 -4.69 10.53 -14.28
N GLU A 55 -3.77 11.04 -13.46
CA GLU A 55 -2.71 10.27 -12.78
C GLU A 55 -3.28 9.25 -11.77
N ASN A 56 -4.54 9.44 -11.35
CA ASN A 56 -5.31 8.47 -10.57
C ASN A 56 -6.00 7.39 -11.43
N TYR A 57 -5.70 7.27 -12.73
CA TYR A 57 -6.34 6.28 -13.62
C TYR A 57 -6.06 4.82 -13.26
N ARG A 58 -4.92 4.52 -12.59
CA ARG A 58 -4.41 3.14 -12.42
C ARG A 58 -3.95 2.76 -11.03
N ARG A 59 -3.95 3.66 -10.04
CA ARG A 59 -3.71 3.23 -8.65
C ARG A 59 -4.98 2.59 -8.12
N SER A 60 -5.14 1.30 -8.45
CA SER A 60 -6.08 0.42 -7.75
C SER A 60 -5.83 0.59 -6.24
N GLY A 61 -6.87 0.69 -5.42
CA GLY A 61 -6.72 0.70 -3.95
C GLY A 61 -5.83 -0.45 -3.48
N ILE A 62 -5.93 -1.60 -4.17
CA ILE A 62 -5.08 -2.78 -3.97
C ILE A 62 -3.59 -2.48 -4.20
N ALA A 63 -3.24 -1.70 -5.24
CA ALA A 63 -1.84 -1.35 -5.51
C ALA A 63 -1.27 -0.45 -4.40
N VAL A 64 -2.07 0.50 -3.90
CA VAL A 64 -1.69 1.37 -2.79
C VAL A 64 -1.52 0.57 -1.49
N GLU A 65 -2.43 -0.36 -1.21
CA GLU A 65 -2.35 -1.26 -0.06
C GLU A 65 -1.14 -2.20 -0.14
N VAL A 66 -0.81 -2.70 -1.33
CA VAL A 66 0.37 -3.54 -1.56
C VAL A 66 1.66 -2.75 -1.35
N ASP A 67 1.75 -1.51 -1.84
CA ASP A 67 2.92 -0.64 -1.63
C ASP A 67 3.12 -0.31 -0.15
N GLU A 68 2.03 0.03 0.56
CA GLU A 68 2.09 0.32 1.99
C GLU A 68 2.45 -0.94 2.80
N LYS A 69 1.89 -2.10 2.45
CA LYS A 69 2.27 -3.38 3.05
C LYS A 69 3.75 -3.69 2.85
N MET A 70 4.28 -3.48 1.65
CA MET A 70 5.70 -3.70 1.36
C MET A 70 6.59 -2.76 2.17
N ARG A 71 6.20 -1.49 2.29
CA ARG A 71 6.89 -0.51 3.14
C ARG A 71 6.92 -0.94 4.61
N LEU A 72 5.80 -1.41 5.14
CA LEU A 72 5.71 -1.89 6.52
C LEU A 72 6.56 -3.15 6.75
N LEU A 73 6.56 -4.10 5.81
CA LEU A 73 7.40 -5.30 5.88
C LEU A 73 8.89 -4.95 5.94
N ASN A 74 9.37 -4.07 5.06
CA ASN A 74 10.76 -3.63 5.08
C ASN A 74 11.13 -2.93 6.40
N LYS A 75 10.18 -2.21 7.02
CA LYS A 75 10.39 -1.56 8.30
C LYS A 75 10.49 -2.58 9.44
N ILE A 76 9.66 -3.63 9.42
CA ILE A 76 9.72 -4.74 10.37
C ILE A 76 11.08 -5.44 10.26
N GLU A 77 11.48 -5.83 9.05
CA GLU A 77 12.76 -6.53 8.81
C GLU A 77 13.96 -5.72 9.33
N ARG A 78 13.95 -4.40 9.14
CA ARG A 78 15.00 -3.51 9.66
C ARG A 78 15.03 -3.51 11.19
N VAL A 79 13.87 -3.39 11.83
CA VAL A 79 13.76 -3.38 13.29
C VAL A 79 14.18 -4.74 13.88
N GLU A 80 13.87 -5.84 13.20
CA GLU A 80 14.31 -7.16 13.61
C GLU A 80 15.83 -7.32 13.52
N HIS A 81 16.45 -6.84 12.45
CA HIS A 81 17.91 -6.81 12.34
C HIS A 81 18.57 -5.95 13.44
N GLU A 82 18.03 -4.76 13.71
CA GLU A 82 18.51 -3.89 14.78
C GLU A 82 18.39 -4.59 16.15
N ARG A 83 17.25 -5.22 16.43
CA ARG A 83 17.01 -6.02 17.65
C ARG A 83 18.04 -7.14 17.79
N ASP A 84 18.26 -7.92 16.74
CA ASP A 84 19.14 -9.08 16.78
C ASP A 84 20.60 -8.67 16.99
N HIS A 85 21.03 -7.56 16.38
CA HIS A 85 22.34 -6.96 16.63
C HIS A 85 22.50 -6.50 18.09
N LEU A 86 21.49 -5.83 18.63
CA LEU A 86 21.51 -5.37 20.02
C LEU A 86 21.50 -6.55 21.00
N LEU A 87 20.71 -7.58 20.75
CA LEU A 87 20.69 -8.80 21.55
C LEU A 87 22.03 -9.53 21.51
N MET A 88 22.69 -9.60 20.35
CA MET A 88 24.04 -10.15 20.24
C MET A 88 25.04 -9.36 21.08
N THR A 89 25.00 -8.03 20.98
CA THR A 89 25.87 -7.13 21.76
C THR A 89 25.62 -7.28 23.27
N LEU A 90 24.37 -7.26 23.68
CA LEU A 90 23.97 -7.44 25.08
C LEU A 90 24.38 -8.81 25.59
N LYS A 91 24.21 -9.87 24.79
CA LYS A 91 24.67 -11.20 25.14
C LYS A 91 26.17 -11.21 25.44
N LEU A 92 26.99 -10.65 24.54
CA LEU A 92 28.44 -10.55 24.75
C LEU A 92 28.80 -9.78 26.04
N VAL A 93 28.12 -8.66 26.30
CA VAL A 93 28.36 -7.86 27.52
C VAL A 93 27.89 -8.58 28.79
N CYS A 94 26.75 -9.26 28.74
CA CYS A 94 26.12 -9.89 29.92
C CYS A 94 26.66 -11.29 30.23
N THR A 95 27.18 -12.04 29.25
CA THR A 95 27.75 -13.37 29.51
C THR A 95 29.19 -13.31 30.03
N GLY A 96 29.85 -12.14 30.02
CA GLY A 96 31.22 -11.99 30.54
C GLY A 96 32.31 -12.68 29.70
N ASP A 97 31.93 -13.46 28.68
CA ASP A 97 32.83 -14.11 27.71
C ASP A 97 33.26 -13.13 26.63
N ILE A 98 33.98 -12.08 27.01
CA ILE A 98 34.76 -11.34 26.04
C ILE A 98 36.22 -11.53 26.42
N GLU A 99 36.93 -12.30 25.60
CA GLU A 99 38.39 -12.48 25.72
C GLU A 99 39.06 -11.11 25.90
N GLY A 100 39.87 -10.99 26.95
CA GLY A 100 40.63 -9.77 27.23
C GLY A 100 39.91 -8.69 28.05
N TRP A 101 38.70 -8.91 28.59
CA TRP A 101 38.04 -7.89 29.44
C TRP A 101 38.76 -7.59 30.74
N GLU A 102 39.31 -8.60 31.40
CA GLU A 102 40.11 -8.41 32.61
C GLU A 102 41.41 -7.63 32.31
N GLU A 103 42.01 -7.84 31.13
CA GLU A 103 43.20 -7.12 30.68
C GLU A 103 42.88 -5.64 30.39
N LEU A 104 41.74 -5.38 29.73
CA LEU A 104 41.23 -4.03 29.48
C LEU A 104 40.91 -3.27 30.79
N LEU A 105 40.25 -3.94 31.74
CA LEU A 105 39.96 -3.37 33.06
C LEU A 105 41.23 -3.08 33.86
N SER A 106 42.24 -3.96 33.79
CA SER A 106 43.56 -3.74 34.41
C SER A 106 44.29 -2.55 33.78
N PHE A 107 44.25 -2.41 32.45
CA PHE A 107 44.85 -1.28 31.74
C PHE A 107 44.20 0.06 32.11
N MET A 108 42.88 0.08 32.30
CA MET A 108 42.15 1.28 32.71
C MET A 108 42.43 1.68 34.17
N LYS A 109 42.64 0.71 35.07
CA LYS A 109 42.95 0.98 36.49
C LYS A 109 44.37 1.50 36.70
N ASN A 110 45.33 1.10 35.87
CA ASN A 110 46.74 1.50 35.97
C ASN A 110 47.09 2.82 35.26
N LYS A 111 46.09 3.56 34.75
CA LYS A 111 46.29 4.82 34.00
C LYS A 111 46.00 6.09 34.83
N ASN A 112 46.12 6.01 36.16
CA ASN A 112 46.16 7.15 37.08
C ASN A 112 47.54 7.25 37.74
#